data_AF-A0A4W5P2Z1-F1
#
_entry.id   AF-A0A4W5P2Z1-F1
#
_cell.length_a   1.000
_cell.length_b   1.000
_cell.length_c   1.000
_cell.angle_alpha   90.00
_cell.angle_beta   90.00
_cell.angle_gamma   90.00
#
_symmetry.space_group_name_H-M   'P 1'
#
loop_
_entity.id
_entity.type
_entity.pdbx_description
1 polymer ?
#
loop_
_entity_poly.entity_id
_entity_poly.type
_entity_poly.pdbx_seq_one_letter_code
_entity_poly.pdbx_strand_id
1 'polypeptide(L)'
;MVGDSGRGYLLELLLTKIRYIALKHNTNNGSLSEGVQIVGMSATLPNLSLLAGWLDAELYQTDYRPVPLKQRLKVGNSIYDSSLSLVRTFKPLITVKSWCEKLSDRIARAFYNLKHTGTLTHTHTHTHTHTHT
;
A
#
# COMPACT_ATOMS: atom_id res chain seq x y z
N MET A 1 -6.39 -4.46 -2.16
CA MET A 1 -7.33 -5.46 -2.73
C MET A 1 -8.74 -4.90 -2.78
N VAL A 2 -9.46 -4.61 -1.69
CA VAL A 2 -10.77 -3.90 -1.83
C VAL A 2 -10.61 -2.42 -2.22
N GLY A 3 -9.61 -1.73 -1.65
CA GLY A 3 -9.22 -0.36 -2.06
C GLY A 3 -8.23 -0.30 -3.22
N ASP A 4 -8.06 -1.40 -3.97
CA ASP A 4 -7.21 -1.42 -5.18
C ASP A 4 -8.01 -0.87 -6.36
N SER A 5 -7.52 0.17 -7.02
CA SER A 5 -8.26 0.84 -8.10
C SER A 5 -8.49 -0.04 -9.34
N GLY A 6 -7.63 -1.02 -9.59
CA GLY A 6 -7.74 -1.89 -10.77
C GLY A 6 -8.64 -3.10 -10.56
N ARG A 7 -8.71 -3.63 -9.34
CA ARG A 7 -9.37 -4.93 -9.07
C ARG A 7 -10.30 -4.95 -7.86
N GLY A 8 -10.35 -3.89 -7.06
CA GLY A 8 -11.14 -3.89 -5.83
C GLY A 8 -12.64 -3.96 -6.03
N TYR A 9 -13.13 -3.32 -7.09
CA TYR A 9 -14.55 -3.39 -7.46
C TYR A 9 -15.02 -4.83 -7.71
N LEU A 10 -14.14 -5.72 -8.20
CA LEU A 10 -14.51 -7.12 -8.45
C LEU A 10 -14.83 -7.86 -7.15
N LEU A 11 -14.06 -7.60 -6.09
CA LEU A 11 -14.30 -8.18 -4.77
C LEU A 11 -15.62 -7.67 -4.17
N GLU A 12 -15.88 -6.36 -4.31
CA GLU A 12 -17.14 -5.75 -3.89
C GLU A 12 -18.34 -6.33 -4.63
N LEU A 13 -18.26 -6.44 -5.97
CA LEU A 13 -19.31 -7.03 -6.81
C LEU A 13 -19.57 -8.49 -6.45
N LEU A 14 -18.51 -9.28 -6.21
CA LEU A 14 -18.64 -10.68 -5.83
C LEU A 14 -19.39 -10.83 -4.50
N LEU A 15 -18.95 -10.12 -3.46
CA LEU A 15 -19.56 -10.16 -2.14
C LEU A 15 -21.02 -9.66 -2.18
N THR A 16 -21.30 -8.62 -2.95
CA THR A 16 -22.66 -8.10 -3.15
C THR A 16 -23.58 -9.16 -3.75
N LYS A 17 -23.13 -9.88 -4.78
CA LYS A 17 -23.91 -10.96 -5.40
C LYS A 17 -24.18 -12.11 -4.44
N ILE A 18 -23.17 -12.53 -3.69
CA ILE A 18 -23.31 -13.60 -2.69
C ILE A 18 -24.35 -13.20 -1.62
N ARG A 19 -24.23 -11.99 -1.07
CA ARG A 19 -25.20 -11.48 -0.07
C ARG A 19 -26.60 -11.38 -0.63
N TYR A 20 -26.76 -10.86 -1.85
CA TYR A 20 -28.06 -10.75 -2.50
C TYR A 20 -28.75 -12.11 -2.66
N ILE A 21 -28.01 -13.12 -3.12
CA ILE A 21 -28.54 -14.48 -3.29
C ILE A 21 -28.92 -15.09 -1.93
N ALA A 22 -28.07 -14.95 -0.92
CA ALA A 22 -28.33 -15.44 0.43
C ALA A 22 -29.59 -14.80 1.05
N LEU A 23 -29.75 -13.48 0.91
CA LEU A 23 -30.94 -12.75 1.38
C LEU A 23 -32.21 -13.21 0.65
N LYS A 24 -32.15 -13.35 -0.68
CA LYS A 24 -33.29 -13.78 -1.51
C LYS A 24 -33.73 -15.22 -1.17
N HIS A 25 -32.80 -16.10 -0.81
CA HIS A 25 -33.13 -17.47 -0.45
C HIS A 25 -33.88 -17.55 0.89
N ASN A 26 -33.47 -16.76 1.88
CA ASN A 26 -34.10 -16.71 3.20
C ASN A 26 -35.55 -16.18 3.17
N THR A 27 -35.88 -15.27 2.26
CA THR A 27 -37.24 -14.71 2.14
C THR A 27 -38.24 -15.69 1.53
N ASN A 28 -37.80 -16.63 0.68
CA ASN A 28 -38.70 -17.51 -0.09
C ASN A 28 -38.89 -18.91 0.51
N ASN A 29 -37.93 -19.39 1.31
CA ASN A 29 -37.96 -20.72 1.90
C ASN A 29 -37.95 -20.59 3.42
N GLY A 30 -39.14 -20.51 4.02
CA GLY A 30 -39.36 -20.28 5.47
C GLY A 30 -38.89 -21.40 6.41
N SER A 31 -37.89 -22.19 6.04
CA SER A 31 -37.33 -23.25 6.89
C SER A 31 -35.90 -23.62 6.49
N LEU A 32 -34.95 -23.24 7.35
CA LEU A 32 -33.77 -24.02 7.71
C LEU A 32 -32.77 -24.43 6.60
N SER A 33 -32.44 -23.55 5.64
CA SER A 33 -31.21 -23.72 4.85
C SER A 33 -30.08 -22.91 5.47
N GLU A 34 -29.05 -23.58 5.96
CA GLU A 34 -27.80 -22.99 6.46
C GLU A 34 -27.28 -21.98 5.43
N GLY A 35 -27.27 -20.70 5.79
CA GLY A 35 -26.91 -19.60 4.88
C GLY A 35 -25.42 -19.63 4.52
N VAL A 36 -25.03 -18.81 3.53
CA VAL A 36 -23.62 -18.68 3.16
C VAL A 36 -22.87 -17.91 4.26
N GLN A 37 -21.88 -18.54 4.89
CA GLN A 37 -20.97 -17.86 5.83
C GLN A 37 -19.82 -17.19 5.06
N ILE A 38 -19.57 -15.91 5.36
CA ILE A 38 -18.46 -15.15 4.80
C ILE A 38 -17.42 -14.90 5.90
N VAL A 39 -16.22 -15.46 5.73
CA VAL A 39 -15.07 -15.20 6.61
C VAL A 39 -14.06 -14.34 5.87
N GLY A 40 -13.97 -13.07 6.28
CA GLY A 40 -13.03 -12.09 5.71
C GLY A 40 -11.77 -11.96 6.56
N MET A 41 -10.59 -12.05 5.93
CA MET A 41 -9.31 -11.74 6.56
C MET A 41 -8.62 -10.61 5.81
N SER A 42 -8.05 -9.65 6.53
CA SER A 42 -7.32 -8.52 5.95
C SER A 42 -6.06 -8.20 6.75
N ALA A 43 -5.17 -7.41 6.15
CA ALA A 43 -4.20 -6.64 6.92
C ALA A 43 -4.90 -5.53 7.71
N THR A 44 -4.15 -4.73 8.47
CA THR A 44 -4.67 -3.56 9.18
C THR A 44 -5.30 -2.58 8.20
N LEU A 45 -6.62 -2.37 8.30
CA LEU A 45 -7.40 -1.45 7.47
C LEU A 45 -8.07 -0.39 8.36
N PRO A 46 -7.99 0.90 8.02
CA PRO A 46 -8.51 1.98 8.86
C PRO A 46 -10.05 2.05 8.94
N ASN A 47 -10.77 1.32 8.08
CA ASN A 47 -12.24 1.34 7.97
C ASN A 47 -12.87 -0.06 8.11
N LEU A 48 -12.23 -0.95 8.87
CA LEU A 48 -12.64 -2.35 8.97
C LEU A 48 -14.04 -2.54 9.60
N SER A 49 -14.43 -1.64 10.52
CA SER A 49 -15.77 -1.65 11.14
C SER A 49 -16.91 -1.44 10.12
N LEU A 50 -16.70 -0.57 9.13
CA LEU A 50 -17.66 -0.35 8.05
C LEU A 50 -17.84 -1.61 7.22
N LEU A 51 -16.74 -2.32 6.93
CA LEU A 51 -16.78 -3.56 6.17
C LEU A 51 -17.50 -4.68 6.95
N ALA A 52 -17.22 -4.79 8.25
CA ALA A 52 -17.89 -5.74 9.13
C ALA A 52 -19.41 -5.46 9.19
N GLY A 53 -19.81 -4.20 9.36
CA GLY A 53 -21.22 -3.81 9.32
C GLY A 53 -21.88 -4.05 7.96
N TRP A 54 -21.17 -3.80 6.86
CA TRP A 54 -21.69 -4.11 5.52
C TRP A 54 -21.92 -5.61 5.30
N LEU A 55 -21.06 -6.47 5.86
CA LEU A 55 -21.18 -7.93 5.76
C LEU A 55 -22.11 -8.54 6.81
N ASP A 56 -22.58 -7.76 7.79
CA ASP A 56 -23.27 -8.27 8.99
C ASP A 56 -22.42 -9.32 9.73
N ALA A 57 -21.14 -8.99 9.95
CA ALA A 57 -20.13 -9.90 10.50
C ALA A 57 -19.57 -9.40 11.84
N GLU A 58 -19.19 -10.33 12.70
CA GLU A 58 -18.41 -10.04 13.90
C GLU A 58 -16.98 -9.61 13.52
N LEU A 59 -16.45 -8.62 14.25
CA LEU A 59 -15.13 -8.06 14.00
C LEU A 59 -14.13 -8.52 15.07
N TYR A 60 -13.07 -9.20 14.61
CA TYR A 60 -11.89 -9.48 15.42
C TYR A 60 -10.67 -8.73 14.85
N GLN A 61 -9.97 -7.98 15.69
CA GLN A 61 -8.76 -7.25 15.30
C GLN A 61 -7.66 -7.47 16.34
N THR A 62 -6.45 -7.77 15.85
CA THR A 62 -5.26 -7.91 16.68
C THR A 62 -4.01 -7.51 15.91
N ASP A 63 -3.04 -7.01 16.63
CA ASP A 63 -1.67 -6.68 16.25
C ASP A 63 -0.66 -7.71 16.80
N TYR A 64 -1.16 -8.83 17.37
CA TYR A 64 -0.36 -9.96 17.80
C TYR A 64 0.49 -10.53 16.66
N ARG A 65 1.78 -10.72 16.94
CA ARG A 65 2.73 -11.35 16.02
C ARG A 65 3.57 -12.36 16.79
N PRO A 66 3.51 -13.67 16.47
CA PRO A 66 4.27 -14.71 17.19
C PRO A 66 5.77 -14.44 17.25
N VAL A 67 6.33 -13.85 16.20
CA VAL A 67 7.74 -13.44 16.15
C VAL A 67 7.78 -11.91 16.03
N PRO A 68 8.31 -11.19 17.05
CA PRO A 68 8.38 -9.73 17.03
C PRO A 68 9.09 -9.20 15.79
N LEU A 69 8.47 -8.24 15.10
CA LEU A 69 9.07 -7.56 13.96
C LEU A 69 9.81 -6.30 14.41
N LYS A 70 11.13 -6.28 14.30
CA LYS A 70 11.93 -5.08 14.57
C LYS A 70 12.01 -4.22 13.30
N GLN A 71 11.18 -3.18 13.21
CA GLN A 71 11.26 -2.20 12.13
C GLN A 71 12.48 -1.29 12.32
N ARG A 72 13.23 -1.03 11.25
CA ARG A 72 14.44 -0.20 11.25
C ARG A 72 14.55 0.57 9.93
N LEU A 73 15.16 1.75 9.97
CA LEU A 73 15.48 2.55 8.79
C LEU A 73 16.99 2.58 8.57
N LYS A 74 17.48 2.29 7.36
CA LYS A 74 18.90 2.43 7.00
C LYS A 74 19.10 3.71 6.19
N VAL A 75 20.04 4.56 6.61
CA VAL A 75 20.52 5.71 5.85
C VAL A 75 22.05 5.70 5.84
N GLY A 76 22.66 5.56 4.66
CA GLY A 76 24.11 5.36 4.54
C GLY A 76 24.56 4.13 5.35
N ASN A 77 25.52 4.31 6.25
CA ASN A 77 25.97 3.26 7.17
C ASN A 77 25.19 3.25 8.48
N SER A 78 24.23 4.13 8.71
CA SER A 78 23.51 4.21 9.98
C SER A 78 22.17 3.48 9.92
N ILE A 79 21.84 2.75 10.98
CA ILE A 79 20.56 2.07 11.17
C ILE A 79 19.84 2.71 12.37
N TYR A 80 18.62 3.17 12.12
CA TYR A 80 17.75 3.85 13.08
C TYR A 80 16.55 2.98 13.44
N ASP A 81 15.94 3.26 14.59
CA ASP A 81 14.64 2.70 14.97
C ASP A 81 13.46 3.55 14.45
N SER A 82 12.24 3.19 14.86
CA SER A 82 11.01 3.90 14.51
C SER A 82 10.92 5.31 15.10
N SER A 83 11.69 5.63 16.14
CA SER A 83 11.80 6.98 16.71
C SER A 83 12.89 7.83 16.05
N LEU A 84 13.52 7.30 14.99
CA LEU A 84 14.68 7.89 14.32
C LEU A 84 15.93 7.99 15.22
N SER A 85 15.98 7.21 16.31
CA SER A 85 17.17 7.12 17.16
C SER A 85 18.20 6.19 16.53
N LEU A 86 19.49 6.59 16.56
CA LEU A 86 20.58 5.78 16.02
C LEU A 86 20.77 4.53 16.88
N VAL A 87 20.71 3.36 16.25
CA VAL A 87 20.80 2.07 16.96
C VAL A 87 22.15 1.43 16.74
N ARG A 88 22.60 1.40 15.49
CA ARG A 88 23.91 0.87 15.14
C ARG A 88 24.37 1.35 13.78
N THR A 89 25.66 1.21 13.54
CA THR A 89 26.24 1.37 12.21
C THR A 89 26.32 0.02 11.52
N PHE A 90 25.80 -0.07 10.29
CA PHE A 90 26.01 -1.17 9.37
C PHE A 90 27.45 -1.16 8.86
N LYS A 91 28.22 -2.17 9.27
CA LYS A 91 29.51 -2.51 8.64
C LYS A 91 29.28 -3.67 7.66
N PRO A 92 29.33 -3.42 6.34
CA PRO A 92 29.22 -4.51 5.37
C PRO A 92 30.37 -5.50 5.55
N LEU A 93 30.07 -6.80 5.46
CA LEU A 93 31.06 -7.88 5.55
C LEU A 93 32.00 -7.91 4.32
N ILE A 94 31.54 -7.34 3.21
CA ILE A 94 32.32 -7.19 1.97
C ILE A 94 32.34 -5.72 1.62
N THR A 95 33.52 -5.10 1.65
CA THR A 95 33.75 -3.79 1.07
C THR A 95 33.87 -3.96 -0.45
N VAL A 96 32.76 -3.96 -1.17
CA VAL A 96 32.81 -3.83 -2.63
C VAL A 96 33.44 -2.47 -2.95
N LYS A 97 34.50 -2.46 -3.77
CA LYS A 97 35.26 -1.26 -4.17
C LYS A 97 34.31 -0.07 -4.44
N SER A 98 34.72 1.13 -4.04
CA SER A 98 33.91 2.38 -3.97
C SER A 98 33.10 2.74 -5.22
N TRP A 99 33.41 2.14 -6.36
CA TRP A 99 32.63 2.25 -7.58
C TRP A 99 31.20 1.68 -7.43
N CYS A 100 31.01 0.58 -6.69
CA CYS A 100 29.69 -0.04 -6.48
C CYS A 100 28.79 0.81 -5.57
N GLU A 101 29.34 1.42 -4.51
CA GLU A 101 28.58 2.34 -3.64
C GLU A 101 28.11 3.57 -4.42
N LYS A 102 29.01 4.21 -5.17
CA LYS A 102 28.65 5.35 -6.04
C LYS A 102 27.61 4.98 -7.08
N LEU A 103 27.67 3.77 -7.63
CA LEU A 103 26.68 3.29 -8.58
C LEU A 103 25.31 3.09 -7.91
N SER A 104 25.27 2.48 -6.72
CA SER A 104 24.03 2.27 -5.98
C SER A 104 23.34 3.59 -5.59
N ASP A 105 24.11 4.59 -5.15
CA ASP A 105 23.60 5.92 -4.83
C ASP A 105 23.11 6.67 -6.07
N ARG A 106 23.81 6.55 -7.21
CA ARG A 106 23.36 7.14 -8.49
C ARG A 106 22.07 6.49 -8.97
N ILE A 107 21.93 5.18 -8.84
CA ILE A 107 20.71 4.45 -9.21
C ILE A 107 19.55 4.87 -8.29
N ALA A 108 19.76 4.91 -6.97
CA ALA A 108 18.74 5.35 -6.02
C ALA A 108 18.28 6.80 -6.29
N ARG A 109 19.20 7.72 -6.58
CA ARG A 109 18.88 9.10 -6.95
C ARG A 109 18.16 9.19 -8.30
N ALA A 110 18.54 8.40 -9.29
CA ALA A 110 17.87 8.37 -10.59
C ALA A 110 16.41 7.91 -10.45
N PHE A 111 16.15 6.85 -9.68
CA PHE A 111 14.78 6.39 -9.40
C PHE A 111 13.97 7.40 -8.57
N TYR A 112 14.61 8.06 -7.59
CA TYR A 112 13.97 9.13 -6.85
C TYR A 112 13.56 10.27 -7.80
N ASN A 113 14.48 10.75 -8.63
CA ASN A 113 14.19 11.85 -9.57
C ASN A 113 13.12 11.45 -10.59
N LEU A 114 13.17 10.25 -11.17
CA LEU A 114 12.12 9.73 -12.06
C LEU A 114 10.72 9.77 -11.44
N LYS A 115 10.62 9.58 -10.12
CA LYS A 115 9.35 9.63 -9.40
C LYS A 115 8.89 11.06 -9.07
N HIS A 116 9.78 12.05 -9.10
CA HIS A 116 9.51 13.43 -8.66
C HIS A 116 9.63 14.47 -9.79
N THR A 117 10.14 14.13 -10.98
CA THR A 117 10.19 15.04 -12.14
C THR A 117 8.88 15.09 -12.94
N GLY A 118 7.83 14.38 -12.51
CA GLY A 118 6.52 14.38 -13.17
C GLY A 118 5.60 15.57 -12.86
N THR A 119 6.08 16.61 -12.15
CA THR A 119 5.20 17.70 -11.65
C THR A 119 5.52 19.10 -12.12
N LEU A 120 6.38 19.33 -13.13
CA LEU A 120 6.59 20.69 -13.65
C LEU A 120 6.90 20.71 -15.15
N THR A 121 5.89 20.98 -15.98
CA THR A 121 6.04 21.76 -17.22
C THR A 121 4.69 22.32 -17.70
N HIS A 122 4.46 23.62 -17.52
CA HIS A 122 4.00 24.48 -18.61
C HIS A 122 4.18 25.97 -18.25
N THR A 123 5.27 26.58 -18.70
CA THR A 123 5.35 28.03 -18.92
C THR A 123 5.93 28.25 -20.31
N HIS A 124 5.06 28.70 -21.20
CA HIS A 124 5.34 28.99 -22.59
C HIS A 124 5.95 30.41 -22.67
N THR A 125 7.23 30.53 -23.02
CA THR A 125 7.84 31.84 -23.34
C THR A 125 7.90 32.01 -24.85
N HIS A 126 7.07 32.93 -25.36
CA HIS A 126 7.05 33.39 -26.75
C HIS A 126 8.18 34.41 -26.94
N THR A 127 9.16 34.11 -27.79
CA THR A 127 10.21 35.05 -28.20
C THR A 127 9.72 35.89 -29.39
N HIS A 128 9.69 37.21 -29.23
CA HIS A 128 9.41 38.16 -30.31
C HIS A 128 10.73 38.67 -30.89
N THR A 129 10.96 38.41 -32.18
CA THR A 129 12.07 38.95 -32.98
C THR A 129 11.80 40.41 -33.35
N HIS A 130 12.77 41.29 -33.15
CA HIS A 130 12.76 42.67 -33.66
C HIS A 130 13.93 42.85 -34.63
N THR A 131 13.59 43.11 -35.90
CA THR A 131 14.48 43.57 -36.97
C THR A 131 14.77 45.05 -36.80
N HIS A 132 16.01 45.46 -37.05
CA HIS A 132 16.39 46.87 -37.21
C HIS A 132 17.11 47.03 -38.56
N THR A 133 16.64 48.01 -39.33
CA THR A 133 17.24 48.63 -40.52
C THR A 133 18.57 49.28 -40.24
#